data_AF-A0A7J5EZJ9-F1
#
_entry.id   AF-A0A7J5EZJ9-F1
#
_cell.length_a   1.000
_cell.length_b   1.000
_cell.length_c   1.000
_cell.angle_alpha   90.00
_cell.angle_beta   90.00
_cell.angle_gamma   90.00
#
_symmetry.space_group_name_H-M   'P 1'
#
loop_
_entity.id
_entity.type
_entity.pdbx_description
1 polymer ?
#
loop_
_entity_poly.entity_id
_entity_poly.type
_entity_poly.pdbx_seq_one_letter_code
_entity_poly.pdbx_strand_id
1 'polypeptide(L)' 'PNATRITGVVCGVRVEEVEDPLMQKIRYLDKLVDELAKGKQLASILRTRE' A
#
# COMPACT_ATOMS: atom_id res chain seq x y z
N PRO A 1 -3.26 11.19 8.18
CA PRO A 1 -3.92 9.93 7.77
C PRO A 1 -3.91 9.76 6.24
N ASN A 2 -2.88 9.08 5.70
CA ASN A 2 -2.69 8.89 4.26
C ASN A 2 -2.72 7.42 3.82
N ALA A 3 -2.83 6.48 4.76
CA ALA A 3 -2.83 5.04 4.47
C ALA A 3 -3.97 4.62 3.54
N THR A 4 -5.13 5.29 3.60
CA THR A 4 -6.27 5.04 2.70
C THR A 4 -5.99 5.37 1.24
N ARG A 5 -4.88 6.06 0.94
CA ARG A 5 -4.41 6.33 -0.44
C ARG A 5 -3.51 5.21 -0.98
N ILE A 6 -3.24 4.17 -0.18
CA ILE A 6 -2.51 2.98 -0.63
C ILE A 6 -3.54 2.07 -1.31
N THR A 7 -3.48 2.00 -2.64
CA THR A 7 -4.44 1.27 -3.48
C THR A 7 -3.72 0.36 -4.48
N GLY A 8 -4.48 -0.50 -5.12
CA GLY A 8 -4.03 -1.42 -6.16
C GLY A 8 -3.89 -2.85 -5.64
N VAL A 9 -3.11 -3.66 -6.36
CA VAL A 9 -2.99 -5.10 -6.12
C VAL A 9 -1.61 -5.43 -5.52
N VAL A 10 -1.61 -6.31 -4.51
CA VAL A 10 -0.41 -6.96 -3.93
C VAL A 10 -0.78 -8.37 -3.48
N CYS A 11 0.14 -9.33 -3.61
CA CYS A 11 -0.11 -10.73 -3.24
C CYS A 11 -1.39 -11.34 -3.86
N GLY A 12 -1.80 -10.88 -5.06
CA GLY A 12 -3.01 -11.34 -5.75
C GLY A 12 -4.34 -10.77 -5.26
N VAL A 13 -4.34 -9.85 -4.28
CA VAL A 13 -5.55 -9.22 -3.75
C VAL A 13 -5.54 -7.71 -3.96
N ARG A 14 -6.73 -7.10 -4.11
CA ARG A 14 -6.89 -5.65 -4.17
C ARG A 14 -7.01 -5.07 -2.76
N VAL A 15 -6.10 -4.18 -2.39
CA VAL A 15 -5.93 -3.76 -0.99
C VAL A 15 -7.13 -2.94 -0.49
N GLU A 16 -7.69 -2.08 -1.33
CA GLU A 16 -8.86 -1.25 -1.01
C GLU A 16 -10.16 -2.06 -0.81
N GLU A 17 -10.20 -3.32 -1.25
CA GLU A 17 -11.37 -4.21 -1.11
C GLU A 17 -11.23 -5.19 0.06
N VAL A 18 -10.11 -5.19 0.80
CA VAL A 18 -9.92 -6.07 1.96
C VAL A 18 -10.82 -5.64 3.11
N GLU A 19 -11.78 -6.49 3.46
CA GLU A 19 -12.79 -6.21 4.50
C GLU A 19 -12.22 -6.23 5.92
N ASP A 20 -11.35 -7.20 6.24
CA ASP A 20 -10.77 -7.31 7.58
C ASP A 20 -9.80 -6.13 7.84
N PRO A 21 -10.06 -5.28 8.86
CA PRO A 21 -9.26 -4.06 9.07
C PRO A 21 -7.80 -4.31 9.41
N LEU A 22 -7.47 -5.44 10.04
CA LEU A 22 -6.09 -5.80 10.37
C LEU A 22 -5.37 -6.30 9.13
N MET A 23 -6.01 -7.19 8.36
CA MET A 23 -5.50 -7.69 7.09
C MET A 23 -5.27 -6.56 6.08
N GLN A 24 -6.16 -5.57 6.03
CA GLN A 24 -6.00 -4.42 5.15
C GLN A 24 -4.73 -3.63 5.49
N LYS A 25 -4.45 -3.41 6.79
CA LYS A 25 -3.22 -2.73 7.24
C LYS A 25 -1.96 -3.52 6.91
N ILE A 26 -2.01 -4.85 7.02
CA ILE A 26 -0.92 -5.73 6.61
C ILE A 26 -0.67 -5.58 5.11
N ARG A 27 -1.72 -5.62 4.29
CA ARG A 27 -1.60 -5.45 2.83
C ARG A 27 -1.16 -4.05 2.40
N TYR A 28 -1.47 -3.01 3.17
CA TYR A 28 -0.86 -1.70 2.97
C TYR A 28 0.66 -1.76 3.12
N LEU A 29 1.18 -2.40 4.17
CA LEU A 29 2.62 -2.57 4.37
C LEU A 29 3.25 -3.37 3.23
N ASP A 30 2.66 -4.52 2.88
CA ASP A 30 3.14 -5.36 1.78
C ASP A 30 3.24 -4.57 0.47
N LYS A 31 2.26 -3.70 0.20
CA LYS A 31 2.26 -2.86 -1.00
C LYS A 31 3.42 -1.88 -1.03
N LEU A 32 3.73 -1.24 0.10
CA LEU A 32 4.86 -0.31 0.19
C LEU A 32 6.20 -1.03 -0.02
N VAL A 33 6.32 -2.24 0.55
CA VAL A 33 7.51 -3.09 0.38
C VAL A 33 7.65 -3.59 -1.06
N ASP A 34 6.55 -3.99 -1.71
CA ASP A 34 6.52 -4.38 -3.13
C ASP A 34 6.99 -3.22 -4.04
N GLU A 35 6.52 -2.01 -3.77
CA GLU A 35 6.94 -0.83 -4.53
C GLU A 35 8.42 -0.48 -4.32
N LEU A 36 8.92 -0.63 -3.10
CA LEU A 36 10.33 -0.44 -2.78
C LEU A 36 11.20 -1.50 -3.48
N ALA A 37 10.80 -2.76 -3.45
CA ALA A 37 11.50 -3.87 -4.09
C ALA A 37 11.54 -3.71 -5.63
N LYS A 38 10.53 -3.06 -6.22
CA LYS A 38 10.50 -2.69 -7.65
C LYS A 38 11.35 -1.46 -7.98
N GLY A 39 12.09 -0.91 -7.02
CA GLY A 39 13.01 0.20 -7.23
C GLY A 39 12.35 1.57 -7.31
N LYS A 40 11.09 1.72 -6.87
CA LYS A 40 10.47 3.05 -6.81
C LYS A 40 11.16 3.91 -5.75
N GLN A 41 11.30 5.20 -6.05
CA GLN A 41 11.86 6.14 -5.08
C GLN A 41 10.93 6.30 -3.87
N LEU A 42 11.48 6.39 -2.66
CA LEU A 42 10.70 6.51 -1.44
C LEU A 42 9.73 7.71 -1.46
N ALA A 43 10.13 8.84 -2.05
CA ALA A 43 9.27 10.01 -2.24
C ALA A 43 8.00 9.69 -3.05
N SER A 44 8.09 8.76 -4.01
CA SER A 44 6.94 8.28 -4.78
C SER A 44 6.10 7.23 -4.05
N ILE A 45 6.65 6.56 -3.02
CA ILE A 45 5.98 5.54 -2.21
C ILE A 45 5.22 6.20 -1.04
N LEU A 46 5.81 7.22 -0.43
CA LEU A 46 5.18 8.01 0.62
C LEU A 46 4.03 8.82 0.02
N ARG A 47 2.80 8.47 0.40
CA ARG A 47 1.61 9.21 -0.01
C ARG A 47 1.48 10.48 0.83
N THR A 48 2.28 11.51 0.59
CA THR A 48 2.12 12.82 1.25
C THR A 48 0.90 13.55 0.70
N ARG A 49 0.21 14.32 1.55
CA ARG A 49 -0.69 15.38 1.07
C ARG A 49 0.22 16.59 0.81
N GLU A 50 0.03 17.25 -0.32
CA GLU A 50 0.52 18.62 -0.49
C GLU A 50 -0.20 19.55 0.49
#